data_AF-A0A938V3J7-F1
#
_entry.id   AF-A0A938V3J7-F1
#
_cell.length_a   1.000
_cell.length_b   1.000
_cell.length_c   1.000
_cell.angle_alpha   90.00
_cell.angle_beta   90.00
_cell.angle_gamma   90.00
#
_symmetry.space_group_name_H-M   'P 1'
#
loop_
_entity.id
_entity.type
_entity.pdbx_description
1 polymer ?
#
loop_
_entity_poly.entity_id
_entity_poly.type
_entity_poly.pdbx_seq_one_letter_code
_entity_poly.pdbx_strand_id
1 'polypeptide(L)'
;MMKTLWALAAVLVLGACSGGNGSGTPGDVGEDTAADVATPDSRTDAAEPDQVPDTGIPCSQNLVLEFFGIEDGMGLETGANLMVQARIYDAVMAVPVAGLEVVFELTGDGDAALAATKAVTNDQGVAAIELLTGSKQGAEYNLSVSNPCTGKVGIGLHTVAPESGTVLVHFVLSPELSALFPAVSLEVYSSFVLKLCAAVDYNAPGGVSVKLPDGVLDVELPEVKANVANVVFGVASSPDGKKVGGGCLDKVLVLPDKSVEITITIEPLALIPAGAYDLELSLDAAAALGDDWVDVGEALAEVVDAAPAAVGAKVIEDLEVWFPGGFPADCADAAEQIQALVDAGFAGADTTVADWIAGEAGPMLEALLADVRISGKAMVEPGDMPQAWDLLFTVEELAWSGKVSCRKAGCGAGTEATPDQFSLGDVTLGLGQHDLALYTEGFDGLVFPPTDLAFEPGRLHLFAFTHVVLSAAGLGPSVDELFGPMVDCGKIFSGMTPQLVACLNKPPSQLAESCDAALAAMKQTFYGKFGPQAGKQVVQVSGTGQSFDDDSDLTANRLEGTLEGTWTSDGVAAGSVMLELSALQK
;
A
#
# COMPACT_ATOMS: atom_id res chain seq x y z
N MET A 1 9.02 41.29 -29.93
CA MET A 1 8.35 42.04 -28.86
C MET A 1 6.85 41.79 -28.96
N MET A 2 6.32 40.82 -28.22
CA MET A 2 4.87 40.63 -28.07
C MET A 2 4.61 39.95 -26.73
N LYS A 3 3.91 40.67 -25.85
CA LYS A 3 3.18 40.17 -24.68
C LYS A 3 2.03 39.28 -25.20
N THR A 4 1.52 38.28 -24.48
CA THR A 4 0.48 38.31 -23.41
C THR A 4 0.14 36.81 -23.19
N LEU A 5 -0.20 36.24 -22.04
CA LEU A 5 -1.41 36.43 -21.22
C LEU A 5 -1.34 35.43 -20.04
N TRP A 6 -1.58 35.88 -18.80
CA TRP A 6 -2.08 35.05 -17.70
C TRP A 6 -3.13 35.87 -16.95
N ALA A 7 -4.27 35.27 -16.62
CA ALA A 7 -5.37 35.90 -15.88
C ALA A 7 -5.93 34.93 -14.83
N LEU A 8 -5.98 35.42 -13.57
CA LEU A 8 -6.96 35.29 -12.47
C LEU A 8 -7.56 33.89 -12.13
N ALA A 9 -7.85 33.48 -10.88
CA ALA A 9 -8.28 34.17 -9.66
C ALA A 9 -7.99 33.28 -8.40
N ALA A 10 -7.51 33.80 -7.26
CA ALA A 10 -8.23 34.24 -6.04
C ALA A 10 -8.94 33.15 -5.19
N VAL A 11 -8.47 32.92 -3.94
CA VAL A 11 -9.31 32.66 -2.74
C VAL A 11 -8.61 33.21 -1.47
N LEU A 12 -9.44 33.71 -0.55
CA LEU A 12 -9.17 34.39 0.72
C LEU A 12 -8.61 33.51 1.87
N VAL A 13 -7.78 34.20 2.66
CA VAL A 13 -7.58 34.23 4.13
C VAL A 13 -8.64 33.58 5.03
N LEU A 14 -8.19 32.79 6.01
CA LEU A 14 -8.48 32.95 7.46
C LEU A 14 -7.41 32.21 8.29
N GLY A 15 -6.86 32.88 9.30
CA GLY A 15 -6.02 32.30 10.34
C GLY A 15 -6.58 32.57 11.73
N ALA A 16 -6.11 31.81 12.73
CA ALA A 16 -5.91 32.15 14.16
C ALA A 16 -5.60 30.85 14.93
N CYS A 17 -4.40 30.74 15.54
CA CYS A 17 -4.12 30.87 17.00
C CYS A 17 -4.67 29.68 17.84
N SER A 18 -3.84 28.76 18.33
CA SER A 18 -2.92 28.82 19.50
C SER A 18 -3.55 28.47 20.86
N GLY A 19 -2.92 27.50 21.54
CA GLY A 19 -2.81 27.46 23.01
C GLY A 19 -3.72 26.47 23.75
N GLY A 20 -3.12 25.51 24.48
CA GLY A 20 -3.81 24.77 25.53
C GLY A 20 -3.06 23.56 26.09
N ASN A 21 -2.19 23.80 27.08
CA ASN A 21 -1.56 22.78 27.94
C ASN A 21 -2.61 21.89 28.64
N GLY A 22 -2.28 20.61 28.81
CA GLY A 22 -3.01 19.69 29.68
C GLY A 22 -2.15 18.48 30.09
N SER A 23 -1.41 18.63 31.18
CA SER A 23 -0.74 17.55 31.90
C SER A 23 -1.74 16.72 32.71
N GLY A 24 -1.72 15.40 32.59
CA GLY A 24 -2.47 14.47 33.44
C GLY A 24 -1.81 13.10 33.50
N THR A 25 -1.38 12.72 34.70
CA THR A 25 -0.72 11.46 35.10
C THR A 25 -1.58 10.19 34.93
N PRO A 26 -0.96 8.99 34.92
CA PRO A 26 -1.64 7.73 34.66
C PRO A 26 -2.36 7.18 35.89
N GLY A 27 -3.56 6.63 35.67
CA GLY A 27 -4.30 5.82 36.63
C GLY A 27 -4.30 4.37 36.18
N ASP A 28 -3.71 3.54 37.02
CA ASP A 28 -3.66 2.09 36.95
C ASP A 28 -4.95 1.46 37.54
N VAL A 29 -5.03 0.13 37.50
CA VAL A 29 -5.97 -0.82 38.14
C VAL A 29 -7.16 -1.32 37.30
N GLY A 30 -7.11 -2.61 36.94
CA GLY A 30 -8.32 -3.45 36.83
C GLY A 30 -8.24 -4.68 35.92
N GLU A 31 -7.50 -5.72 36.33
CA GLU A 31 -7.87 -7.12 36.01
C GLU A 31 -9.34 -7.35 36.40
N ASP A 32 -10.13 -8.04 35.57
CA ASP A 32 -10.33 -9.49 35.72
C ASP A 32 -11.52 -10.02 34.87
N THR A 33 -11.39 -11.29 34.52
CA THR A 33 -12.42 -12.27 34.10
C THR A 33 -12.88 -12.36 32.64
N ALA A 34 -12.40 -13.46 32.04
CA ALA A 34 -12.98 -14.18 30.92
C ALA A 34 -14.40 -14.71 31.22
N ALA A 35 -15.25 -14.75 30.20
CA ALA A 35 -16.42 -15.63 30.16
C ALA A 35 -16.70 -16.09 28.72
N ASP A 36 -16.74 -17.42 28.61
CA ASP A 36 -17.32 -18.33 27.63
C ASP A 36 -17.95 -17.78 26.34
N VAL A 37 -17.42 -18.29 25.23
CA VAL A 37 -18.07 -18.35 23.92
C VAL A 37 -19.12 -19.47 23.95
N ALA A 38 -20.39 -19.07 24.03
CA ALA A 38 -21.54 -19.93 23.73
C ALA A 38 -22.20 -19.47 22.43
N THR A 39 -22.49 -20.46 21.58
CA THR A 39 -23.12 -20.39 20.25
C THR A 39 -24.46 -19.64 20.24
N PRO A 40 -24.79 -18.87 19.18
CA PRO A 40 -26.11 -18.27 19.02
C PRO A 40 -27.07 -19.25 18.36
N ASP A 41 -28.01 -19.77 19.13
CA ASP A 41 -29.26 -20.37 18.63
C ASP A 41 -30.41 -19.86 19.50
N SER A 42 -31.01 -18.73 19.12
CA SER A 42 -32.34 -18.32 19.58
C SER A 42 -32.88 -17.15 18.77
N ARG A 43 -34.02 -17.38 18.11
CA ARG A 43 -35.00 -16.36 17.73
C ARG A 43 -35.14 -15.31 18.84
N THR A 44 -34.95 -14.05 18.49
CA THR A 44 -35.32 -12.91 19.33
C THR A 44 -36.84 -12.82 19.39
N ASP A 45 -37.41 -13.17 20.54
CA ASP A 45 -38.75 -12.75 20.91
C ASP A 45 -38.79 -11.22 20.94
N ALA A 46 -39.65 -10.64 20.12
CA ALA A 46 -39.92 -9.21 20.12
C ALA A 46 -40.39 -8.79 21.52
N ALA A 47 -39.82 -7.69 22.03
CA ALA A 47 -40.20 -7.08 23.28
C ALA A 47 -41.73 -6.88 23.34
N GLU A 48 -42.35 -7.32 24.45
CA GLU A 48 -43.72 -6.94 24.78
C GLU A 48 -43.84 -5.41 24.76
N PRO A 49 -44.81 -4.83 24.04
CA PRO A 49 -45.01 -3.39 24.09
C PRO A 49 -45.54 -2.98 25.46
N ASP A 50 -44.90 -1.97 26.04
CA ASP A 50 -45.36 -1.24 27.22
C ASP A 50 -46.85 -0.93 27.13
N GLN A 51 -47.55 -1.05 28.27
CA GLN A 51 -48.98 -0.85 28.39
C GLN A 51 -49.43 0.45 27.68
N VAL A 52 -50.26 0.28 26.65
CA VAL A 52 -50.89 1.38 25.91
C VAL A 52 -51.71 2.22 26.90
N PRO A 53 -51.44 3.54 27.04
CA PRO A 53 -52.26 4.39 27.89
C PRO A 53 -53.68 4.42 27.34
N ASP A 54 -54.66 4.13 28.18
CA ASP A 54 -56.09 4.27 27.89
C ASP A 54 -56.36 5.76 27.56
N THR A 55 -56.36 6.08 26.26
CA THR A 55 -56.43 7.47 25.77
C THR A 55 -57.81 8.10 25.96
N GLY A 56 -58.80 7.34 26.45
CA GLY A 56 -60.10 7.86 26.85
C GLY A 56 -60.83 8.62 25.74
N ILE A 57 -60.49 8.41 24.47
CA ILE A 57 -61.11 9.09 23.33
C ILE A 57 -62.55 8.56 23.24
N PRO A 58 -63.59 9.37 23.55
CA PRO A 58 -64.96 8.91 23.46
C PRO A 58 -65.28 8.63 22.00
N CYS A 59 -65.84 7.45 21.71
CA CYS A 59 -66.26 7.08 20.35
C CYS A 59 -67.22 8.14 19.80
N SER A 60 -66.72 8.97 18.87
CA SER A 60 -67.53 9.92 18.12
C SER A 60 -68.48 9.12 17.20
N GLN A 61 -69.72 9.58 17.02
CA GLN A 61 -70.72 8.88 16.19
C GLN A 61 -70.38 8.90 14.69
N ASN A 62 -69.29 9.54 14.27
CA ASN A 62 -68.96 9.76 12.85
C ASN A 62 -67.60 9.16 12.45
N LEU A 63 -67.00 8.30 13.26
CA LEU A 63 -65.74 7.65 12.90
C LEU A 63 -65.97 6.56 11.83
N VAL A 64 -65.14 6.57 10.79
CA VAL A 64 -65.12 5.55 9.73
C VAL A 64 -63.79 4.82 9.78
N LEU A 65 -63.84 3.50 9.63
CA LEU A 65 -62.68 2.62 9.46
C LEU A 65 -62.71 2.07 8.03
N GLU A 66 -61.59 2.18 7.33
CA GLU A 66 -61.42 1.62 5.99
C GLU A 66 -60.01 1.05 5.81
N PHE A 67 -59.85 0.13 4.85
CA PHE A 67 -58.53 -0.26 4.38
C PHE A 67 -57.97 0.86 3.50
N PHE A 68 -56.65 1.06 3.58
CA PHE A 68 -55.93 2.05 2.79
C PHE A 68 -54.93 1.35 1.88
N GLY A 69 -55.06 1.54 0.56
CA GLY A 69 -54.16 0.96 -0.44
C GLY A 69 -54.39 -0.51 -0.79
N ILE A 70 -55.42 -1.16 -0.22
CA ILE A 70 -55.80 -2.56 -0.51
C ILE A 70 -57.30 -2.62 -0.75
N GLU A 71 -57.72 -3.40 -1.77
CA GLU A 71 -59.11 -3.53 -2.20
C GLU A 71 -59.60 -4.99 -2.06
N ASP A 72 -60.91 -5.16 -1.94
CA ASP A 72 -61.56 -6.47 -1.88
C ASP A 72 -61.33 -7.24 -3.19
N GLY A 73 -60.87 -8.48 -3.07
CA GLY A 73 -60.50 -9.33 -4.20
C GLY A 73 -59.10 -9.06 -4.77
N MET A 74 -58.22 -8.31 -4.09
CA MET A 74 -56.85 -8.09 -4.55
C MET A 74 -56.04 -9.41 -4.56
N GLY A 75 -55.29 -9.62 -5.65
CA GLY A 75 -54.33 -10.71 -5.79
C GLY A 75 -52.98 -10.35 -5.15
N LEU A 76 -52.46 -11.21 -4.28
CA LEU A 76 -51.19 -11.04 -3.58
C LEU A 76 -50.16 -12.05 -4.08
N GLU A 77 -48.95 -11.62 -4.43
CA GLU A 77 -47.88 -12.58 -4.78
C GLU A 77 -47.61 -13.52 -3.60
N THR A 78 -47.44 -14.83 -3.85
CA THR A 78 -47.04 -15.80 -2.82
C THR A 78 -45.65 -15.51 -2.26
N GLY A 79 -45.46 -15.66 -0.94
CA GLY A 79 -44.17 -15.43 -0.26
C GLY A 79 -43.72 -13.96 -0.19
N ALA A 80 -44.60 -13.02 -0.52
CA ALA A 80 -44.35 -11.59 -0.46
C ALA A 80 -44.66 -11.01 0.92
N ASN A 81 -43.97 -9.92 1.25
CA ASN A 81 -44.28 -9.09 2.41
C ASN A 81 -45.07 -7.86 1.96
N LEU A 82 -46.29 -7.72 2.45
CA LEU A 82 -47.16 -6.58 2.14
C LEU A 82 -47.44 -5.76 3.39
N MET A 83 -47.28 -4.44 3.29
CA MET A 83 -47.72 -3.53 4.35
C MET A 83 -49.23 -3.28 4.21
N VAL A 84 -50.02 -3.81 5.13
CA VAL A 84 -51.47 -3.58 5.23
C VAL A 84 -51.71 -2.35 6.08
N GLN A 85 -52.55 -1.44 5.58
CA GLN A 85 -52.90 -0.22 6.29
C GLN A 85 -54.41 -0.12 6.50
N ALA A 86 -54.81 0.30 7.69
CA ALA A 86 -56.17 0.65 8.03
C ALA A 86 -56.21 2.09 8.53
N ARG A 87 -57.23 2.85 8.10
CA ARG A 87 -57.36 4.26 8.40
C ARG A 87 -58.63 4.54 9.19
N ILE A 88 -58.53 5.34 10.24
CA ILE A 88 -59.66 5.91 10.98
C ILE A 88 -59.70 7.43 10.79
N TYR A 89 -60.86 7.94 10.39
CA TYR A 89 -61.12 9.38 10.27
C TYR A 89 -62.55 9.73 10.67
N ASP A 90 -62.78 10.98 11.06
CA ASP A 90 -64.13 11.52 11.26
C ASP A 90 -64.75 11.88 9.90
N ALA A 91 -65.86 11.25 9.54
CA ALA A 91 -66.51 11.40 8.24
C ALA A 91 -67.11 12.79 8.00
N VAL A 92 -67.44 13.55 9.06
CA VAL A 92 -68.00 14.89 8.93
C VAL A 92 -66.91 15.91 8.69
N MET A 93 -65.79 15.77 9.40
CA MET A 93 -64.67 16.72 9.33
C MET A 93 -63.62 16.32 8.28
N ALA A 94 -63.66 15.07 7.80
CA ALA A 94 -62.60 14.44 7.00
C ALA A 94 -61.21 14.53 7.68
N VAL A 95 -61.18 14.49 9.01
CA VAL A 95 -59.96 14.61 9.82
C VAL A 95 -59.52 13.23 10.31
N PRO A 96 -58.25 12.85 10.11
CA PRO A 96 -57.71 11.60 10.64
C PRO A 96 -57.69 11.56 12.17
N VAL A 97 -57.85 10.36 12.75
CA VAL A 97 -57.86 10.17 14.21
C VAL A 97 -56.70 9.29 14.67
N ALA A 98 -55.77 9.90 15.39
CA ALA A 98 -54.59 9.25 15.97
C ALA A 98 -54.89 8.59 17.32
N GLY A 99 -54.02 7.68 17.75
CA GLY A 99 -54.02 7.09 19.09
C GLY A 99 -55.10 6.06 19.35
N LEU A 100 -55.73 5.51 18.29
CA LEU A 100 -56.73 4.46 18.41
C LEU A 100 -56.10 3.09 18.09
N GLU A 101 -56.31 2.11 18.98
CA GLU A 101 -55.92 0.73 18.74
C GLU A 101 -56.82 0.10 17.67
N VAL A 102 -56.21 -0.62 16.75
CA VAL A 102 -56.84 -1.34 15.65
C VAL A 102 -56.39 -2.79 15.70
N VAL A 103 -57.34 -3.73 15.67
CA VAL A 103 -57.08 -5.17 15.71
C VAL A 103 -57.24 -5.75 14.32
N PHE A 104 -56.22 -6.44 13.83
CA PHE A 104 -56.19 -7.14 12.56
C PHE A 104 -56.34 -8.64 12.78
N GLU A 105 -57.20 -9.27 11.99
CA GLU A 105 -57.46 -10.70 12.01
C GLU A 105 -57.37 -11.24 10.59
N LEU A 106 -56.55 -12.26 10.38
CA LEU A 106 -56.41 -12.98 9.13
C LEU A 106 -56.99 -14.39 9.30
N THR A 107 -57.87 -14.80 8.39
CA THR A 107 -58.46 -16.15 8.36
C THR A 107 -58.42 -16.69 6.94
N GLY A 108 -58.18 -17.97 6.71
CA GLY A 108 -58.10 -18.52 5.35
C GLY A 108 -57.38 -19.86 5.24
N ASP A 109 -57.21 -20.34 4.01
CA ASP A 109 -56.75 -21.70 3.67
C ASP A 109 -55.24 -21.82 3.37
N GLY A 110 -54.40 -21.02 4.04
CA GLY A 110 -52.96 -20.94 3.77
C GLY A 110 -52.08 -20.67 5.00
N ASP A 111 -50.78 -20.56 4.73
CA ASP A 111 -49.68 -20.32 5.67
C ASP A 111 -49.33 -18.83 5.83
N ALA A 112 -50.20 -17.94 5.36
CA ALA A 112 -50.03 -16.50 5.54
C ALA A 112 -50.11 -16.11 7.03
N ALA A 113 -49.32 -15.12 7.42
CA ALA A 113 -49.23 -14.66 8.80
C ALA A 113 -49.16 -13.14 8.88
N LEU A 114 -49.76 -12.58 9.92
CA LEU A 114 -49.55 -11.18 10.27
C LEU A 114 -48.35 -11.08 11.20
N ALA A 115 -47.44 -10.13 10.94
CA ALA A 115 -46.32 -9.84 11.84
C ALA A 115 -46.79 -9.34 13.21
N ALA A 116 -47.97 -8.70 13.26
CA ALA A 116 -48.66 -8.30 14.47
C ALA A 116 -50.18 -8.33 14.26
N THR A 117 -50.94 -8.56 15.33
CA THR A 117 -52.42 -8.54 15.31
C THR A 117 -53.01 -7.22 15.78
N LYS A 118 -52.18 -6.28 16.24
CA LYS A 118 -52.59 -4.97 16.76
C LYS A 118 -51.65 -3.88 16.28
N ALA A 119 -52.20 -2.71 15.99
CA ALA A 119 -51.44 -1.49 15.77
C ALA A 119 -52.25 -0.26 16.23
N VAL A 120 -51.57 0.85 16.47
CA VAL A 120 -52.19 2.13 16.89
C VAL A 120 -52.14 3.12 15.73
N THR A 121 -53.22 3.86 15.51
CA THR A 121 -53.26 4.88 14.46
C THR A 121 -52.30 6.03 14.73
N ASN A 122 -51.53 6.44 13.73
CA ASN A 122 -50.64 7.61 13.78
C ASN A 122 -51.40 8.93 13.55
N ASP A 123 -50.69 10.05 13.45
CA ASP A 123 -51.25 11.39 13.20
C ASP A 123 -52.04 11.52 11.88
N GLN A 124 -51.84 10.59 10.94
CA GLN A 124 -52.61 10.47 9.69
C GLN A 124 -53.81 9.53 9.81
N GLY A 125 -54.08 9.03 11.03
CA GLY A 125 -55.14 8.09 11.33
C GLY A 125 -54.86 6.68 10.81
N VAL A 126 -53.61 6.37 10.46
CA VAL A 126 -53.23 5.10 9.82
C VAL A 126 -52.58 4.17 10.84
N ALA A 127 -53.10 2.95 10.95
CA ALA A 127 -52.48 1.81 11.62
C ALA A 127 -51.96 0.85 10.54
N ALA A 128 -50.72 0.38 10.66
CA ALA A 128 -50.07 -0.46 9.65
C ALA A 128 -49.46 -1.71 10.28
N ILE A 129 -49.57 -2.85 9.57
CA ILE A 129 -48.93 -4.11 9.94
C ILE A 129 -48.39 -4.82 8.69
N GLU A 130 -47.39 -5.66 8.84
CA GLU A 130 -46.86 -6.48 7.76
C GLU A 130 -47.64 -7.81 7.67
N LEU A 131 -48.05 -8.16 6.46
CA LEU A 131 -48.64 -9.44 6.08
C LEU A 131 -47.59 -10.23 5.29
N LEU A 132 -47.19 -11.37 5.82
CA LEU A 132 -46.41 -12.39 5.12
C LEU A 132 -47.40 -13.27 4.35
N THR A 133 -47.38 -13.20 3.03
CA THR A 133 -48.27 -14.03 2.20
C THR A 133 -47.75 -15.46 2.17
N GLY A 134 -48.67 -16.42 2.25
CA GLY A 134 -48.33 -17.83 2.24
C GLY A 134 -47.66 -18.30 0.94
N SER A 135 -47.08 -19.49 0.96
CA SER A 135 -46.44 -20.14 -0.19
C SER A 135 -47.44 -20.79 -1.17
N LYS A 136 -48.67 -21.03 -0.72
CA LYS A 136 -49.72 -21.71 -1.53
C LYS A 136 -50.38 -20.74 -2.52
N GLN A 137 -50.29 -21.03 -3.82
CA GLN A 137 -51.00 -20.30 -4.88
C GLN A 137 -52.52 -20.55 -4.81
N GLY A 138 -53.32 -19.51 -5.09
CA GLY A 138 -54.77 -19.57 -5.09
C GLY A 138 -55.39 -19.73 -3.71
N ALA A 139 -54.62 -19.51 -2.63
CA ALA A 139 -55.15 -19.51 -1.28
C ALA A 139 -55.98 -18.24 -1.07
N GLU A 140 -57.19 -18.40 -0.56
CA GLU A 140 -58.08 -17.30 -0.22
C GLU A 140 -57.95 -16.97 1.28
N TYR A 141 -57.90 -15.68 1.58
CA TYR A 141 -57.83 -15.14 2.93
C TYR A 141 -58.90 -14.06 3.10
N ASN A 142 -59.50 -13.99 4.27
CA ASN A 142 -60.26 -12.85 4.74
C ASN A 142 -59.41 -12.09 5.75
N LEU A 143 -58.98 -10.89 5.36
CA LEU A 143 -58.33 -9.95 6.25
C LEU A 143 -59.39 -9.01 6.78
N SER A 144 -59.48 -8.92 8.10
CA SER A 144 -60.44 -8.05 8.75
C SER A 144 -59.77 -7.18 9.78
N VAL A 145 -60.29 -5.97 9.90
CA VAL A 145 -59.79 -4.94 10.78
C VAL A 145 -60.94 -4.44 11.65
N SER A 146 -60.69 -4.28 12.94
CA SER A 146 -61.72 -3.88 13.89
C SER A 146 -61.23 -2.85 14.89
N ASN A 147 -62.13 -1.97 15.30
CA ASN A 147 -61.94 -1.02 16.38
C ASN A 147 -63.28 -0.85 17.14
N PRO A 148 -63.28 -0.73 18.48
CA PRO A 148 -64.51 -0.62 19.27
C PRO A 148 -65.43 0.53 18.88
N CYS A 149 -64.89 1.63 18.33
CA CYS A 149 -65.66 2.82 17.96
C CYS A 149 -66.23 2.79 16.54
N THR A 150 -65.61 2.06 15.62
CA THR A 150 -65.98 2.06 14.18
C THR A 150 -66.56 0.73 13.71
N GLY A 151 -66.46 -0.33 14.52
CA GLY A 151 -66.90 -1.67 14.16
C GLY A 151 -65.81 -2.46 13.44
N LYS A 152 -66.22 -3.39 12.57
CA LYS A 152 -65.34 -4.32 11.85
C LYS A 152 -65.56 -4.22 10.35
N VAL A 153 -64.47 -4.14 9.60
CA VAL A 153 -64.44 -4.17 8.13
C VAL A 153 -63.57 -5.33 7.69
N GLY A 154 -63.94 -5.99 6.59
CA GLY A 154 -63.19 -7.13 6.05
C GLY A 154 -63.08 -7.05 4.54
N ILE A 155 -62.00 -7.61 4.01
CA ILE A 155 -61.72 -7.78 2.59
C ILE A 155 -61.27 -9.21 2.33
N GLY A 156 -61.69 -9.76 1.21
CA GLY A 156 -61.16 -10.98 0.64
C GLY A 156 -59.87 -10.68 -0.11
N LEU A 157 -58.87 -11.54 0.06
CA LEU A 157 -57.58 -11.50 -0.61
C LEU A 157 -57.33 -12.89 -1.16
N HIS A 158 -56.60 -13.00 -2.26
CA HIS A 158 -56.18 -14.30 -2.78
C HIS A 158 -54.73 -14.26 -3.20
N THR A 159 -54.00 -15.37 -3.05
CA THR A 159 -52.63 -15.43 -3.56
C THR A 159 -52.59 -15.76 -5.05
N VAL A 160 -51.78 -15.02 -5.78
CA VAL A 160 -51.40 -15.29 -7.16
C VAL A 160 -49.94 -15.72 -7.21
N ALA A 161 -49.57 -16.49 -8.24
CA ALA A 161 -48.16 -16.75 -8.47
C ALA A 161 -47.46 -15.41 -8.78
N PRO A 162 -46.21 -15.19 -8.32
CA PRO A 162 -45.44 -14.04 -8.74
C PRO A 162 -45.35 -14.04 -10.26
N GLU A 163 -45.53 -12.87 -10.86
CA GLU A 163 -45.30 -12.74 -12.29
C GLU A 163 -43.81 -12.98 -12.57
N SER A 164 -43.52 -13.87 -13.50
CA SER A 164 -42.15 -14.20 -13.88
C SER A 164 -41.99 -14.18 -15.39
N GLY A 165 -40.76 -13.97 -15.83
CA GLY A 165 -40.35 -14.21 -17.20
C GLY A 165 -39.05 -14.99 -17.24
N THR A 166 -38.41 -14.97 -18.41
CA THR A 166 -37.16 -15.67 -18.67
C THR A 166 -36.07 -14.66 -19.00
N VAL A 167 -34.86 -14.88 -18.51
CA VAL A 167 -33.66 -14.15 -18.99
C VAL A 167 -32.79 -15.13 -19.74
N LEU A 168 -32.51 -14.83 -21.01
CA LEU A 168 -31.51 -15.52 -21.82
C LEU A 168 -30.21 -14.72 -21.71
N VAL A 169 -29.18 -15.34 -21.14
CA VAL A 169 -27.89 -14.67 -20.95
C VAL A 169 -26.87 -15.27 -21.90
N HIS A 170 -26.27 -14.41 -22.71
CA HIS A 170 -25.14 -14.70 -23.58
C HIS A 170 -23.86 -14.15 -22.95
N PHE A 171 -22.96 -15.03 -22.56
CA PHE A 171 -21.68 -14.67 -21.99
C PHE A 171 -20.63 -14.48 -23.07
N VAL A 172 -19.86 -13.41 -22.95
CA VAL A 172 -18.69 -13.15 -23.80
C VAL A 172 -17.49 -13.07 -22.87
N LEU A 173 -16.59 -14.05 -22.95
CA LEU A 173 -15.33 -13.99 -22.20
C LEU A 173 -14.41 -12.97 -22.86
N SER A 174 -13.68 -12.18 -22.08
CA SER A 174 -12.63 -11.32 -22.63
C SER A 174 -11.57 -12.17 -23.36
N PRO A 175 -10.81 -11.59 -24.31
CA PRO A 175 -9.72 -12.30 -24.96
C PRO A 175 -8.67 -12.81 -23.96
N GLU A 176 -8.37 -12.08 -22.89
CA GLU A 176 -7.42 -12.55 -21.86
C GLU A 176 -7.96 -13.79 -21.15
N LEU A 177 -9.21 -13.74 -20.69
CA LEU A 177 -9.81 -14.83 -19.95
C LEU A 177 -9.96 -16.08 -20.83
N SER A 178 -10.31 -15.90 -22.11
CA SER A 178 -10.42 -16.97 -23.11
C SER A 178 -9.08 -17.66 -23.37
N ALA A 179 -7.97 -16.91 -23.30
CA ALA A 179 -6.63 -17.45 -23.49
C ALA A 179 -6.12 -18.20 -22.25
N LEU A 180 -6.44 -17.68 -21.06
CA LEU A 180 -5.99 -18.23 -19.78
C LEU A 180 -6.80 -19.46 -19.34
N PHE A 181 -8.11 -19.45 -19.57
CA PHE A 181 -9.03 -20.48 -19.06
C PHE A 181 -9.96 -20.95 -20.17
N PRO A 182 -9.59 -22.01 -20.93
CA PRO A 182 -10.44 -22.56 -21.99
C PRO A 182 -11.69 -23.27 -21.45
N ALA A 183 -11.69 -23.56 -20.14
CA ALA A 183 -12.77 -24.18 -19.40
C ALA A 183 -13.09 -23.27 -18.21
N VAL A 184 -14.25 -22.63 -18.28
CA VAL A 184 -14.75 -21.73 -17.25
C VAL A 184 -16.13 -22.24 -16.83
N SER A 185 -16.28 -22.53 -15.53
CA SER A 185 -17.61 -22.76 -14.98
C SER A 185 -18.22 -21.41 -14.63
N LEU A 186 -19.47 -21.22 -15.01
CA LEU A 186 -20.13 -19.94 -14.85
C LEU A 186 -21.31 -20.04 -13.89
N GLU A 187 -21.37 -19.11 -12.94
CA GLU A 187 -22.50 -18.96 -12.03
C GLU A 187 -23.26 -17.68 -12.35
N VAL A 188 -24.58 -17.78 -12.46
CA VAL A 188 -25.45 -16.63 -12.74
C VAL A 188 -26.45 -16.45 -11.63
N TYR A 189 -26.67 -15.20 -11.22
CA TYR A 189 -27.56 -14.86 -10.13
C TYR A 189 -28.50 -13.73 -10.53
N SER A 190 -29.76 -13.83 -10.12
CA SER A 190 -30.74 -12.72 -10.18
C SER A 190 -31.09 -12.27 -8.77
N SER A 191 -30.87 -10.99 -8.45
CA SER A 191 -31.24 -10.44 -7.14
C SER A 191 -32.12 -9.21 -7.28
N PHE A 192 -33.06 -9.08 -6.34
CA PHE A 192 -33.91 -7.90 -6.14
C PHE A 192 -33.50 -7.07 -4.91
N VAL A 193 -32.52 -7.54 -4.12
CA VAL A 193 -32.23 -6.99 -2.77
C VAL A 193 -30.95 -6.12 -2.71
N LEU A 194 -30.02 -6.18 -3.67
CA LEU A 194 -28.70 -5.56 -3.49
C LEU A 194 -28.17 -4.71 -4.65
N LYS A 195 -27.19 -3.87 -4.28
CA LYS A 195 -26.61 -2.69 -4.95
C LYS A 195 -26.13 -2.92 -6.39
N LEU A 196 -26.06 -1.81 -7.14
CA LEU A 196 -25.42 -1.64 -8.45
C LEU A 196 -24.15 -2.49 -8.61
N CYS A 197 -23.82 -2.87 -9.84
CA CYS A 197 -22.63 -3.68 -10.22
C CYS A 197 -21.29 -3.24 -9.58
N ALA A 198 -21.20 -2.02 -9.06
CA ALA A 198 -20.03 -1.47 -8.36
C ALA A 198 -19.77 -2.02 -6.93
N ALA A 199 -20.66 -2.85 -6.37
CA ALA A 199 -20.54 -3.31 -4.97
C ALA A 199 -20.90 -4.79 -4.77
N VAL A 200 -20.60 -5.64 -5.76
CA VAL A 200 -20.97 -7.06 -5.69
C VAL A 200 -20.02 -7.80 -4.75
N ASP A 201 -20.55 -8.21 -3.61
CA ASP A 201 -20.04 -9.36 -2.87
C ASP A 201 -20.44 -10.61 -3.67
N TYR A 202 -19.46 -11.29 -4.27
CA TYR A 202 -19.67 -12.50 -5.09
C TYR A 202 -20.22 -13.70 -4.28
N ASN A 203 -20.59 -13.51 -3.01
CA ASN A 203 -21.19 -14.49 -2.11
C ASN A 203 -22.60 -14.11 -1.64
N ALA A 204 -23.30 -13.18 -2.32
CA ALA A 204 -24.60 -12.67 -1.86
C ALA A 204 -25.67 -13.80 -1.68
N PRO A 205 -26.22 -13.98 -0.47
CA PRO A 205 -27.22 -15.01 -0.18
C PRO A 205 -28.61 -14.54 -0.65
N GLY A 206 -28.93 -14.77 -1.92
CA GLY A 206 -30.28 -14.51 -2.44
C GLY A 206 -30.30 -14.36 -3.95
N GLY A 207 -30.77 -15.39 -4.66
CA GLY A 207 -31.00 -15.38 -6.09
C GLY A 207 -31.11 -16.78 -6.70
N VAL A 208 -31.48 -16.85 -7.97
CA VAL A 208 -31.43 -18.11 -8.76
C VAL A 208 -29.99 -18.32 -9.21
N SER A 209 -29.29 -19.34 -8.70
CA SER A 209 -27.93 -19.70 -9.12
C SER A 209 -27.93 -20.87 -10.11
N VAL A 210 -27.30 -20.72 -11.27
CA VAL A 210 -27.09 -21.82 -12.23
C VAL A 210 -25.61 -21.99 -12.52
N LYS A 211 -25.07 -23.20 -12.29
CA LYS A 211 -23.70 -23.56 -12.65
C LYS A 211 -23.66 -24.12 -14.08
N LEU A 212 -22.87 -23.51 -14.96
CA LEU A 212 -22.72 -23.93 -16.35
C LEU A 212 -21.56 -24.93 -16.54
N PRO A 213 -21.71 -25.92 -17.44
CA PRO A 213 -20.59 -26.73 -17.92
C PRO A 213 -19.58 -25.90 -18.71
N ASP A 214 -18.34 -26.38 -18.77
CA ASP A 214 -17.26 -25.74 -19.52
C ASP A 214 -17.64 -25.46 -20.98
N GLY A 215 -17.41 -24.22 -21.42
CA GLY A 215 -17.64 -23.78 -22.80
C GLY A 215 -19.11 -23.48 -23.16
N VAL A 216 -20.04 -23.64 -22.20
CA VAL A 216 -21.42 -23.16 -22.37
C VAL A 216 -21.47 -21.68 -22.02
N LEU A 217 -21.74 -20.84 -23.02
CA LEU A 217 -21.84 -19.38 -22.86
C LEU A 217 -23.29 -18.89 -22.89
N ASP A 218 -24.25 -19.78 -23.13
CA ASP A 218 -25.66 -19.43 -23.20
C ASP A 218 -26.41 -20.12 -22.08
N VAL A 219 -27.16 -19.36 -21.29
CA VAL A 219 -28.02 -19.90 -20.22
C VAL A 219 -29.40 -19.28 -20.24
N GLU A 220 -30.38 -20.11 -19.91
CA GLU A 220 -31.74 -19.69 -19.65
C GLU A 220 -31.98 -19.67 -18.14
N LEU A 221 -32.36 -18.50 -17.62
CA LEU A 221 -32.82 -18.32 -16.25
C LEU A 221 -34.35 -18.21 -16.28
N PRO A 222 -35.09 -19.31 -16.00
CA PRO A 222 -36.53 -19.24 -15.86
C PRO A 222 -36.91 -18.59 -14.52
N GLU A 223 -38.20 -18.23 -14.39
CA GLU A 223 -38.80 -17.77 -13.13
C GLU A 223 -38.17 -16.48 -12.55
N VAL A 224 -37.58 -15.63 -13.40
CA VAL A 224 -37.05 -14.33 -12.98
C VAL A 224 -38.20 -13.37 -12.75
N LYS A 225 -38.21 -12.70 -11.59
CA LYS A 225 -39.30 -11.79 -11.19
C LYS A 225 -39.52 -10.71 -12.24
N ALA A 226 -40.77 -10.62 -12.72
CA ALA A 226 -41.18 -9.66 -13.72
C ALA A 226 -41.53 -8.30 -13.09
N ASN A 227 -41.57 -7.26 -13.92
CA ASN A 227 -41.97 -5.89 -13.57
C ASN A 227 -41.11 -5.23 -12.46
N VAL A 228 -39.94 -5.79 -12.18
CA VAL A 228 -38.94 -5.24 -11.28
C VAL A 228 -37.58 -5.15 -11.99
N ALA A 229 -36.73 -4.22 -11.53
CA ALA A 229 -35.36 -4.12 -11.98
C ALA A 229 -34.54 -5.26 -11.34
N ASN A 230 -34.02 -6.17 -12.15
CA ASN A 230 -33.14 -7.25 -11.70
C ASN A 230 -31.67 -6.85 -11.94
N VAL A 231 -30.77 -7.40 -11.12
CA VAL A 231 -29.34 -7.41 -11.40
C VAL A 231 -28.96 -8.82 -11.81
N VAL A 232 -28.25 -8.96 -12.93
CA VAL A 232 -27.71 -10.24 -13.40
C VAL A 232 -26.20 -10.15 -13.40
N PHE A 233 -25.54 -11.07 -12.71
CA PHE A 233 -24.09 -11.18 -12.72
C PHE A 233 -23.63 -12.57 -13.13
N GLY A 234 -22.52 -12.64 -13.85
CA GLY A 234 -21.82 -13.87 -14.20
C GLY A 234 -20.48 -13.92 -13.49
N VAL A 235 -20.12 -15.08 -12.95
CA VAL A 235 -18.80 -15.34 -12.37
C VAL A 235 -18.15 -16.46 -13.14
N ALA A 236 -16.95 -16.23 -13.65
CA ALA A 236 -16.10 -17.24 -14.24
C ALA A 236 -15.23 -17.89 -13.18
N SER A 237 -15.18 -19.23 -13.15
CA SER A 237 -14.22 -19.98 -12.34
C SER A 237 -13.35 -20.91 -13.18
N SER A 238 -12.07 -21.03 -12.84
CA SER A 238 -11.09 -21.94 -13.45
C SER A 238 -11.40 -23.43 -13.13
N PRO A 239 -10.73 -24.40 -13.78
CA PRO A 239 -10.99 -25.83 -13.59
C PRO A 239 -10.79 -26.36 -12.15
N ASP A 240 -9.93 -25.72 -11.38
CA ASP A 240 -9.69 -25.95 -9.95
C ASP A 240 -10.69 -25.23 -9.04
N GLY A 241 -11.63 -24.48 -9.62
CA GLY A 241 -12.74 -23.82 -8.92
C GLY A 241 -12.44 -22.41 -8.43
N LYS A 242 -11.30 -21.82 -8.80
CA LYS A 242 -10.95 -20.44 -8.42
C LYS A 242 -11.78 -19.45 -9.23
N LYS A 243 -12.29 -18.38 -8.62
CA LYS A 243 -12.94 -17.28 -9.38
C LYS A 243 -11.85 -16.55 -10.17
N VAL A 244 -12.08 -16.29 -11.45
CA VAL A 244 -11.07 -15.70 -12.36
C VAL A 244 -11.61 -14.54 -13.19
N GLY A 245 -12.93 -14.39 -13.26
CA GLY A 245 -13.58 -13.32 -13.99
C GLY A 245 -14.98 -13.02 -13.47
N GLY A 246 -15.47 -11.82 -13.73
CA GLY A 246 -16.80 -11.38 -13.38
C GLY A 246 -17.38 -10.44 -14.43
N GLY A 247 -18.71 -10.42 -14.53
CA GLY A 247 -19.45 -9.47 -15.33
C GLY A 247 -20.81 -9.21 -14.72
N CYS A 248 -21.36 -8.01 -14.92
CA CYS A 248 -22.62 -7.62 -14.33
C CYS A 248 -23.42 -6.69 -15.24
N LEU A 249 -24.75 -6.85 -15.23
CA LEU A 249 -25.71 -5.95 -15.86
C LEU A 249 -26.79 -5.56 -14.84
N ASP A 250 -26.97 -4.25 -14.62
CA ASP A 250 -27.98 -3.72 -13.74
C ASP A 250 -29.30 -3.41 -14.47
N LYS A 251 -30.39 -3.34 -13.71
CA LYS A 251 -31.72 -2.89 -14.18
C LYS A 251 -32.28 -3.68 -15.36
N VAL A 252 -32.05 -4.99 -15.36
CA VAL A 252 -32.67 -5.91 -16.31
C VAL A 252 -34.16 -6.01 -15.98
N LEU A 253 -34.98 -5.37 -16.81
CA LEU A 253 -36.44 -5.41 -16.68
C LEU A 253 -36.98 -6.62 -17.44
N VAL A 254 -37.63 -7.53 -16.71
CA VAL A 254 -38.31 -8.70 -17.28
C VAL A 254 -39.80 -8.44 -17.32
N LEU A 255 -40.46 -8.78 -18.42
CA LEU A 255 -41.92 -8.68 -18.54
C LEU A 255 -42.58 -10.05 -18.29
N PRO A 256 -43.83 -10.10 -17.79
CA PRO A 256 -44.52 -11.35 -17.51
C PRO A 256 -44.64 -12.23 -18.75
N ASP A 257 -44.30 -13.52 -18.61
CA ASP A 257 -44.31 -14.53 -19.68
C ASP A 257 -43.50 -14.12 -20.93
N LYS A 258 -42.52 -13.23 -20.78
CA LYS A 258 -41.60 -12.82 -21.84
C LYS A 258 -40.17 -13.24 -21.51
N SER A 259 -39.42 -13.47 -22.58
CA SER A 259 -37.97 -13.63 -22.51
C SER A 259 -37.29 -12.30 -22.82
N VAL A 260 -36.27 -11.96 -22.04
CA VAL A 260 -35.32 -10.89 -22.38
C VAL A 260 -33.96 -11.51 -22.65
N GLU A 261 -33.33 -11.06 -23.73
CA GLU A 261 -31.99 -11.50 -24.11
C GLU A 261 -30.99 -10.42 -23.67
N ILE A 262 -29.95 -10.82 -22.95
CA ILE A 262 -28.89 -9.94 -22.48
C ILE A 262 -27.52 -10.55 -22.80
N THR A 263 -26.54 -9.68 -23.00
CA THR A 263 -25.14 -10.08 -23.14
C THR A 263 -24.35 -9.57 -21.95
N ILE A 264 -23.58 -10.45 -21.32
CA ILE A 264 -22.67 -10.09 -20.22
C ILE A 264 -21.24 -10.40 -20.66
N THR A 265 -20.41 -9.38 -20.73
CA THR A 265 -18.97 -9.55 -20.88
C THR A 265 -18.38 -9.95 -19.53
N ILE A 266 -17.64 -11.06 -19.49
CA ILE A 266 -16.89 -11.49 -18.32
C ILE A 266 -15.45 -11.00 -18.48
N GLU A 267 -15.08 -10.06 -17.63
CA GLU A 267 -13.73 -9.50 -17.55
C GLU A 267 -12.94 -10.19 -16.43
N PRO A 268 -11.61 -10.27 -16.52
CA PRO A 268 -10.81 -10.87 -15.47
C PRO A 268 -10.95 -10.11 -14.15
N LEU A 269 -11.02 -10.82 -13.03
CA LEU A 269 -11.00 -10.19 -11.70
C LEU A 269 -9.56 -9.92 -11.31
N ALA A 270 -9.19 -8.66 -11.12
CA ALA A 270 -7.90 -8.32 -10.55
C ALA A 270 -7.72 -9.00 -9.19
N LEU A 271 -6.58 -9.66 -9.02
CA LEU A 271 -6.18 -10.15 -7.70
C LEU A 271 -6.04 -8.98 -6.73
N ILE A 272 -6.40 -9.22 -5.47
CA ILE A 272 -6.30 -8.25 -4.39
C ILE A 272 -4.89 -8.38 -3.79
N PRO A 273 -3.95 -7.45 -4.06
CA PRO A 273 -2.60 -7.51 -3.51
C PRO A 273 -2.53 -7.10 -2.04
N ALA A 274 -3.65 -6.96 -1.33
CA ALA A 274 -3.64 -6.49 0.05
C ALA A 274 -3.05 -7.54 1.01
N GLY A 275 -2.14 -7.08 1.87
CA GLY A 275 -1.50 -7.93 2.87
C GLY A 275 -0.13 -7.43 3.32
N ALA A 276 0.40 -8.10 4.33
CA ALA A 276 1.80 -8.00 4.69
C ALA A 276 2.61 -8.96 3.82
N TYR A 277 3.83 -8.57 3.44
CA TYR A 277 4.73 -9.38 2.64
C TYR A 277 6.17 -9.27 3.15
N ASP A 278 6.94 -10.33 2.96
CA ASP A 278 8.40 -10.27 3.00
C ASP A 278 8.93 -9.60 1.73
N LEU A 279 9.74 -8.56 1.88
CA LEU A 279 10.34 -7.82 0.77
C LEU A 279 11.71 -8.40 0.41
N GLU A 280 11.93 -8.68 -0.86
CA GLU A 280 13.26 -8.86 -1.46
C GLU A 280 13.34 -8.01 -2.73
N LEU A 281 14.32 -7.09 -2.77
CA LEU A 281 14.67 -6.30 -3.94
C LEU A 281 16.10 -6.65 -4.36
N SER A 282 16.31 -6.86 -5.66
CA SER A 282 17.65 -6.86 -6.24
C SER A 282 17.92 -5.51 -6.91
N LEU A 283 19.06 -4.91 -6.60
CA LEU A 283 19.49 -3.60 -7.07
C LEU A 283 20.82 -3.72 -7.81
N ASP A 284 20.83 -3.35 -9.09
CA ASP A 284 22.05 -3.03 -9.84
C ASP A 284 22.41 -1.55 -9.61
N ALA A 285 23.18 -1.30 -8.55
CA ALA A 285 23.71 0.01 -8.20
C ALA A 285 24.95 0.38 -9.03
N ALA A 286 25.58 -0.58 -9.71
CA ALA A 286 26.73 -0.31 -10.58
C ALA A 286 26.29 0.45 -11.84
N ALA A 287 25.20 0.01 -12.47
CA ALA A 287 24.59 0.70 -13.62
C ALA A 287 24.08 2.11 -13.29
N ALA A 288 23.72 2.34 -12.02
CA ALA A 288 23.16 3.61 -11.58
C ALA A 288 24.14 4.77 -11.79
N LEU A 289 25.45 4.56 -11.59
CA LEU A 289 26.43 5.64 -11.55
C LEU A 289 26.78 6.28 -12.90
N GLY A 290 26.50 5.58 -14.00
CA GLY A 290 26.86 6.02 -15.35
C GLY A 290 28.37 6.21 -15.58
N ASP A 291 28.72 6.83 -16.70
CA ASP A 291 30.13 7.12 -17.09
C ASP A 291 30.75 8.27 -16.27
N ASP A 292 29.93 9.07 -15.57
CA ASP A 292 30.35 10.26 -14.81
C ASP A 292 30.80 9.92 -13.37
N TRP A 293 30.82 8.64 -13.01
CA TRP A 293 31.33 8.21 -11.72
C TRP A 293 32.84 8.47 -11.64
N VAL A 294 33.25 9.25 -10.64
CA VAL A 294 34.65 9.27 -10.24
C VAL A 294 34.97 7.91 -9.65
N ASP A 295 35.70 7.08 -10.41
CA ASP A 295 36.19 5.78 -9.94
C ASP A 295 36.77 5.98 -8.54
N VAL A 296 36.29 5.22 -7.55
CA VAL A 296 36.76 5.35 -6.17
C VAL A 296 38.27 5.12 -6.10
N GLY A 297 38.79 4.25 -6.98
CA GLY A 297 40.20 4.04 -7.21
C GLY A 297 40.90 5.29 -7.75
N GLU A 298 40.31 6.00 -8.72
CA GLU A 298 40.86 7.25 -9.26
C GLU A 298 40.79 8.40 -8.24
N ALA A 299 39.65 8.58 -7.55
CA ALA A 299 39.50 9.56 -6.48
C ALA A 299 40.53 9.34 -5.37
N LEU A 300 40.74 8.08 -4.97
CA LEU A 300 41.74 7.76 -3.97
C LEU A 300 43.16 7.95 -4.52
N ALA A 301 43.44 7.49 -5.74
CA ALA A 301 44.74 7.68 -6.38
C ALA A 301 45.09 9.17 -6.45
N GLU A 302 44.15 10.03 -6.83
CA GLU A 302 44.34 11.48 -6.86
C GLU A 302 44.58 12.06 -5.46
N VAL A 303 43.85 11.61 -4.44
CA VAL A 303 44.07 12.05 -3.04
C VAL A 303 45.44 11.58 -2.54
N VAL A 304 45.86 10.36 -2.86
CA VAL A 304 47.15 9.80 -2.48
C VAL A 304 48.30 10.48 -3.23
N ASP A 305 48.17 10.72 -4.52
CA ASP A 305 49.16 11.42 -5.34
C ASP A 305 49.30 12.89 -4.91
N ALA A 306 48.20 13.53 -4.51
CA ALA A 306 48.20 14.88 -3.97
C ALA A 306 48.63 14.95 -2.49
N ALA A 307 48.66 13.83 -1.77
CA ALA A 307 48.92 13.77 -0.34
C ALA A 307 50.27 14.39 0.07
N PRO A 308 51.41 14.09 -0.57
CA PRO A 308 52.70 14.64 -0.16
C PRO A 308 52.72 16.17 -0.27
N ALA A 309 52.15 16.71 -1.34
CA ALA A 309 52.04 18.15 -1.55
C ALA A 309 51.07 18.81 -0.56
N ALA A 310 49.93 18.17 -0.28
CA ALA A 310 48.94 18.68 0.66
C ALA A 310 49.45 18.67 2.12
N VAL A 311 50.11 17.59 2.54
CA VAL A 311 50.71 17.48 3.87
C VAL A 311 51.88 18.46 4.03
N GLY A 312 52.75 18.57 3.02
CA GLY A 312 53.82 19.57 3.00
C GLY A 312 53.30 20.99 3.10
N ALA A 313 52.32 21.36 2.26
CA ALA A 313 51.70 22.67 2.27
C ALA A 313 51.03 22.99 3.61
N LYS A 314 50.32 22.03 4.22
CA LYS A 314 49.63 22.26 5.50
C LYS A 314 50.61 22.43 6.67
N VAL A 315 51.67 21.63 6.73
CA VAL A 315 52.73 21.78 7.73
C VAL A 315 53.42 23.13 7.56
N ILE A 316 53.69 23.56 6.32
CA ILE A 316 54.27 24.88 6.04
C ILE A 316 53.33 26.02 6.46
N GLU A 317 52.03 25.93 6.14
CA GLU A 317 51.02 26.91 6.55
C GLU A 317 50.98 27.08 8.08
N ASP A 318 50.93 25.98 8.84
CA ASP A 318 50.89 26.02 10.31
C ASP A 318 52.18 26.61 10.89
N LEU A 319 53.33 26.36 10.24
CA LEU A 319 54.62 26.97 10.59
C LEU A 319 54.62 28.48 10.35
N GLU A 320 54.07 28.96 9.24
CA GLU A 320 53.93 30.39 8.98
C GLU A 320 53.04 31.07 10.02
N VAL A 321 52.00 30.39 10.51
CA VAL A 321 51.17 30.87 11.63
C VAL A 321 51.97 30.93 12.93
N TRP A 322 52.88 29.98 13.18
CA TRP A 322 53.76 30.00 14.34
C TRP A 322 54.86 31.07 14.26
N PHE A 323 55.23 31.48 13.05
CA PHE A 323 56.25 32.48 12.76
C PHE A 323 55.71 33.63 11.90
N PRO A 324 54.83 34.51 12.43
CA PRO A 324 54.18 35.57 11.65
C PRO A 324 55.12 36.67 11.12
N GLY A 325 56.43 36.54 11.33
CA GLY A 325 57.49 37.41 10.79
C GLY A 325 58.45 36.70 9.83
N GLY A 326 58.14 35.48 9.40
CA GLY A 326 59.04 34.60 8.65
C GLY A 326 59.95 33.78 9.56
N PHE A 327 60.57 32.76 8.97
CA PHE A 327 61.52 31.92 9.69
C PHE A 327 62.74 32.74 10.17
N PRO A 328 63.27 32.46 11.37
CA PRO A 328 64.57 32.96 11.78
C PRO A 328 65.64 32.72 10.71
N ALA A 329 66.67 33.57 10.60
CA ALA A 329 67.68 33.46 9.52
C ALA A 329 68.46 32.14 9.58
N ASP A 330 68.59 31.55 10.77
CA ASP A 330 69.13 30.22 11.06
C ASP A 330 68.18 29.07 10.69
N CYS A 331 66.96 29.41 10.27
CA CYS A 331 65.89 28.53 9.82
C CYS A 331 65.48 28.79 8.36
N ALA A 332 66.27 29.54 7.59
CA ALA A 332 65.91 29.92 6.21
C ALA A 332 65.62 28.71 5.30
N ASP A 333 66.29 27.58 5.57
CA ASP A 333 66.13 26.33 4.82
C ASP A 333 65.11 25.37 5.47
N ALA A 334 64.42 25.76 6.55
CA ALA A 334 63.54 24.88 7.31
C ALA A 334 62.36 24.39 6.45
N ALA A 335 61.79 25.24 5.60
CA ALA A 335 60.71 24.85 4.70
C ALA A 335 61.17 23.79 3.68
N GLU A 336 62.36 23.94 3.09
CA GLU A 336 62.93 22.98 2.15
C GLU A 336 63.28 21.65 2.84
N GLN A 337 63.84 21.71 4.06
CA GLN A 337 64.13 20.52 4.85
C GLN A 337 62.85 19.78 5.29
N ILE A 338 61.78 20.51 5.61
CA ILE A 338 60.49 19.93 5.96
C ILE A 338 59.83 19.30 4.74
N GLN A 339 59.85 19.96 3.59
CA GLN A 339 59.36 19.36 2.35
C GLN A 339 60.16 18.10 2.00
N ALA A 340 61.48 18.12 2.11
CA ALA A 340 62.31 16.93 1.86
C ALA A 340 62.03 15.79 2.86
N LEU A 341 61.68 16.11 4.11
CA LEU A 341 61.27 15.11 5.11
C LEU A 341 59.87 14.55 4.85
N VAL A 342 58.95 15.38 4.39
CA VAL A 342 57.63 14.95 3.93
C VAL A 342 57.81 14.03 2.71
N ASP A 343 58.53 14.47 1.69
CA ASP A 343 58.84 13.68 0.50
C ASP A 343 59.53 12.36 0.86
N ALA A 344 60.46 12.36 1.81
CA ALA A 344 61.13 11.14 2.29
C ALA A 344 60.20 10.23 3.11
N GLY A 345 59.27 10.80 3.89
CA GLY A 345 58.23 10.06 4.60
C GLY A 345 57.28 9.36 3.65
N PHE A 346 56.94 10.00 2.53
CA PHE A 346 56.14 9.44 1.44
C PHE A 346 56.94 8.53 0.50
N ALA A 347 58.26 8.72 0.33
CA ALA A 347 59.11 7.86 -0.50
C ALA A 347 59.25 6.43 0.05
N GLY A 348 58.89 6.21 1.32
CA GLY A 348 58.74 4.89 1.95
C GLY A 348 57.29 4.47 2.19
N ALA A 349 56.31 5.27 1.75
CA ALA A 349 54.91 4.87 1.80
C ALA A 349 54.73 3.64 0.91
N ASP A 350 54.01 2.66 1.42
CA ASP A 350 53.70 1.46 0.68
C ASP A 350 52.70 1.80 -0.44
N THR A 351 53.21 2.20 -1.61
CA THR A 351 52.37 2.47 -2.78
C THR A 351 51.63 1.22 -3.24
N THR A 352 52.02 0.01 -2.77
CA THR A 352 51.34 -1.21 -3.19
C THR A 352 49.89 -1.25 -2.73
N VAL A 353 49.53 -0.53 -1.66
CA VAL A 353 48.13 -0.33 -1.23
C VAL A 353 47.42 0.64 -2.17
N ALA A 354 48.03 1.79 -2.48
CA ALA A 354 47.47 2.76 -3.41
C ALA A 354 47.29 2.18 -4.83
N ASP A 355 48.32 1.51 -5.36
CA ASP A 355 48.32 0.81 -6.64
C ASP A 355 47.30 -0.33 -6.66
N TRP A 356 47.08 -1.00 -5.52
CA TRP A 356 46.04 -2.02 -5.40
C TRP A 356 44.64 -1.40 -5.45
N ILE A 357 44.41 -0.30 -4.71
CA ILE A 357 43.10 0.36 -4.72
C ILE A 357 42.79 0.91 -6.11
N ALA A 358 43.76 1.57 -6.75
CA ALA A 358 43.60 2.09 -8.10
C ALA A 358 43.35 0.99 -9.15
N GLY A 359 43.91 -0.21 -8.96
CA GLY A 359 43.79 -1.30 -9.92
C GLY A 359 42.65 -2.30 -9.67
N GLU A 360 42.24 -2.48 -8.42
CA GLU A 360 41.37 -3.60 -8.01
C GLU A 360 40.11 -3.15 -7.27
N ALA A 361 40.10 -1.99 -6.58
CA ALA A 361 38.94 -1.56 -5.82
C ALA A 361 37.75 -1.17 -6.71
N GLY A 362 38.01 -0.49 -7.83
CA GLY A 362 36.97 -0.14 -8.82
C GLY A 362 36.22 -1.38 -9.33
N PRO A 363 36.90 -2.37 -9.94
CA PRO A 363 36.27 -3.61 -10.39
C PRO A 363 35.59 -4.42 -9.27
N MET A 364 36.14 -4.41 -8.04
CA MET A 364 35.50 -5.06 -6.90
C MET A 364 34.21 -4.36 -6.48
N LEU A 365 34.20 -3.03 -6.46
CA LEU A 365 33.01 -2.23 -6.18
C LEU A 365 31.94 -2.46 -7.24
N GLU A 366 32.32 -2.38 -8.52
CA GLU A 366 31.40 -2.64 -9.64
C GLU A 366 30.75 -4.03 -9.51
N ALA A 367 31.54 -5.07 -9.22
CA ALA A 367 31.02 -6.42 -9.03
C ALA A 367 30.14 -6.60 -7.78
N LEU A 368 30.44 -5.87 -6.69
CA LEU A 368 29.61 -5.87 -5.48
C LEU A 368 28.27 -5.17 -5.77
N LEU A 369 28.32 -4.01 -6.39
CA LEU A 369 27.18 -3.12 -6.59
C LEU A 369 26.27 -3.57 -7.73
N ALA A 370 26.68 -4.50 -8.57
CA ALA A 370 25.86 -5.08 -9.62
C ALA A 370 24.72 -5.99 -9.11
N ASP A 371 24.80 -6.51 -7.88
CA ASP A 371 23.77 -7.37 -7.29
C ASP A 371 23.70 -7.15 -5.77
N VAL A 372 23.11 -6.01 -5.41
CA VAL A 372 22.78 -5.65 -4.03
C VAL A 372 21.39 -6.17 -3.71
N ARG A 373 21.29 -7.05 -2.73
CA ARG A 373 20.01 -7.55 -2.25
C ARG A 373 19.56 -6.77 -1.04
N ILE A 374 18.33 -6.32 -1.07
CA ILE A 374 17.69 -5.53 -0.04
C ILE A 374 16.51 -6.34 0.45
N SER A 375 16.49 -6.71 1.73
CA SER A 375 15.37 -7.45 2.32
C SER A 375 14.68 -6.65 3.41
N GLY A 376 13.39 -6.91 3.61
CA GLY A 376 12.59 -6.22 4.61
C GLY A 376 11.14 -6.67 4.66
N LYS A 377 10.24 -5.73 4.96
CA LYS A 377 8.80 -5.96 5.05
C LYS A 377 8.05 -4.98 4.16
N ALA A 378 6.98 -5.43 3.54
CA ALA A 378 6.04 -4.60 2.81
C ALA A 378 4.62 -4.80 3.35
N MET A 379 3.80 -3.76 3.27
CA MET A 379 2.37 -3.77 3.56
C MET A 379 1.68 -3.12 2.37
N VAL A 380 0.70 -3.80 1.80
CA VAL A 380 -0.11 -3.28 0.70
C VAL A 380 -1.51 -2.99 1.22
N GLU A 381 -1.93 -1.73 1.14
CA GLU A 381 -3.23 -1.26 1.59
C GLU A 381 -4.07 -0.74 0.41
N PRO A 382 -5.42 -0.77 0.50
CA PRO A 382 -6.28 -0.16 -0.52
C PRO A 382 -6.04 1.34 -0.62
N GLY A 383 -5.83 1.86 -1.84
CA GLY A 383 -5.68 3.29 -2.10
C GLY A 383 -7.02 4.01 -2.30
N ASP A 384 -6.94 5.30 -2.64
CA ASP A 384 -8.09 6.20 -2.80
C ASP A 384 -8.98 5.90 -4.03
N MET A 385 -8.49 5.10 -4.98
CA MET A 385 -9.17 4.77 -6.23
C MET A 385 -9.40 3.26 -6.37
N PRO A 386 -10.46 2.82 -7.08
CA PRO A 386 -10.61 1.41 -7.44
C PRO A 386 -9.34 0.90 -8.14
N GLN A 387 -8.88 -0.29 -7.77
CA GLN A 387 -7.66 -0.93 -8.31
C GLN A 387 -6.35 -0.20 -8.00
N ALA A 388 -6.37 0.87 -7.19
CA ALA A 388 -5.18 1.52 -6.65
C ALA A 388 -4.85 0.95 -5.27
N TRP A 389 -3.56 0.80 -5.01
CA TRP A 389 -3.01 0.23 -3.79
C TRP A 389 -1.79 1.02 -3.36
N ASP A 390 -1.60 1.16 -2.06
CA ASP A 390 -0.42 1.79 -1.47
C ASP A 390 0.48 0.69 -0.90
N LEU A 391 1.65 0.50 -1.50
CA LEU A 391 2.69 -0.41 -1.03
C LEU A 391 3.65 0.37 -0.15
N LEU A 392 3.48 0.21 1.16
CA LEU A 392 4.36 0.72 2.18
C LEU A 392 5.44 -0.31 2.47
N PHE A 393 6.71 0.01 2.30
CA PHE A 393 7.78 -0.92 2.67
C PHE A 393 8.82 -0.33 3.61
N THR A 394 9.41 -1.22 4.41
CA THR A 394 10.51 -0.97 5.34
C THR A 394 11.63 -1.93 5.01
N VAL A 395 12.82 -1.39 4.79
CA VAL A 395 14.02 -2.21 4.60
C VAL A 395 14.56 -2.61 5.98
N GLU A 396 15.01 -3.86 6.13
CA GLU A 396 15.59 -4.39 7.37
C GLU A 396 17.08 -4.75 7.21
N GLU A 397 17.46 -5.29 6.05
CA GLU A 397 18.80 -5.86 5.82
C GLU A 397 19.32 -5.56 4.40
N LEU A 398 20.65 -5.47 4.29
CA LEU A 398 21.38 -5.35 3.04
C LEU A 398 22.37 -6.52 2.91
N ALA A 399 22.30 -7.21 1.79
CA ALA A 399 23.19 -8.31 1.43
C ALA A 399 23.80 -8.11 0.04
N TRP A 400 24.95 -8.73 -0.19
CA TRP A 400 25.69 -8.65 -1.44
C TRP A 400 25.82 -10.06 -2.02
N SER A 401 25.43 -10.26 -3.29
CA SER A 401 25.54 -11.58 -3.91
C SER A 401 26.91 -11.80 -4.59
N GLY A 402 27.59 -10.70 -4.95
CA GLY A 402 28.84 -10.70 -5.68
C GLY A 402 30.01 -11.31 -4.90
N LYS A 403 30.81 -12.15 -5.57
CA LYS A 403 32.06 -12.66 -5.00
C LYS A 403 33.16 -11.62 -5.07
N VAL A 404 33.68 -11.20 -3.92
CA VAL A 404 34.91 -10.40 -3.87
C VAL A 404 36.10 -11.36 -3.88
N SER A 405 36.84 -11.40 -5.00
CA SER A 405 38.06 -12.20 -5.10
C SER A 405 39.28 -11.29 -5.29
N CYS A 406 40.16 -11.23 -4.28
CA CYS A 406 41.44 -10.54 -4.40
C CYS A 406 42.44 -11.39 -5.19
N ARG A 407 42.95 -10.86 -6.31
CA ARG A 407 43.91 -11.57 -7.18
C ARG A 407 45.38 -11.41 -6.79
N LYS A 408 45.72 -10.50 -5.87
CA LYS A 408 47.12 -10.14 -5.56
C LYS A 408 47.78 -11.12 -4.58
N ALA A 409 49.06 -11.41 -4.80
CA ALA A 409 49.89 -12.21 -3.90
C ALA A 409 50.12 -11.44 -2.58
N GLY A 410 49.35 -11.79 -1.53
CA GLY A 410 49.38 -11.11 -0.23
C GLY A 410 48.02 -11.13 0.47
N CYS A 411 46.93 -11.04 -0.31
CA CYS A 411 45.64 -11.55 0.13
C CYS A 411 45.80 -13.07 0.29
N GLY A 412 45.45 -13.63 1.45
CA GLY A 412 45.57 -15.07 1.70
C GLY A 412 44.99 -15.83 0.51
N ALA A 413 45.75 -16.75 -0.08
CA ALA A 413 45.36 -17.42 -1.32
C ALA A 413 43.96 -18.02 -1.19
N GLY A 414 42.98 -17.44 -1.90
CA GLY A 414 41.63 -17.98 -2.02
C GLY A 414 40.64 -17.67 -0.90
N THR A 415 40.80 -16.60 -0.12
CA THR A 415 39.68 -16.12 0.71
C THR A 415 38.63 -15.48 -0.18
N GLU A 416 37.67 -16.28 -0.67
CA GLU A 416 36.35 -15.77 -1.04
C GLU A 416 35.75 -15.21 0.24
N ALA A 417 35.73 -13.88 0.37
CA ALA A 417 34.94 -13.24 1.39
C ALA A 417 33.53 -13.13 0.82
N THR A 418 32.60 -13.95 1.33
CA THR A 418 31.18 -13.57 1.31
C THR A 418 31.05 -12.44 2.33
N PRO A 419 30.68 -11.23 1.93
CA PRO A 419 30.47 -10.14 2.88
C PRO A 419 29.47 -10.59 3.95
N ASP A 420 29.73 -10.26 5.21
CA ASP A 420 28.75 -10.48 6.28
C ASP A 420 27.46 -9.72 5.97
N GLN A 421 26.31 -10.20 6.46
CA GLN A 421 25.04 -9.47 6.39
C GLN A 421 25.14 -8.20 7.25
N PHE A 422 24.76 -7.05 6.71
CA PHE A 422 24.82 -5.77 7.42
C PHE A 422 23.42 -5.32 7.83
N SER A 423 23.31 -4.81 9.06
CA SER A 423 22.06 -4.21 9.54
C SER A 423 21.94 -2.77 9.05
N LEU A 424 20.72 -2.30 8.75
CA LEU A 424 20.51 -0.91 8.34
C LEU A 424 20.85 0.14 9.42
N GLY A 425 20.99 -0.28 10.68
CA GLY A 425 21.53 0.59 11.73
C GLY A 425 22.93 1.11 11.40
N ASP A 426 23.65 0.42 10.52
CA ASP A 426 25.02 0.74 10.12
C ASP A 426 25.07 1.74 8.94
N VAL A 427 24.00 1.89 8.15
CA VAL A 427 23.93 2.81 6.99
C VAL A 427 22.54 3.40 6.76
N THR A 428 22.42 4.72 6.82
CA THR A 428 21.22 5.42 6.36
C THR A 428 21.30 5.68 4.85
N LEU A 429 20.68 4.81 4.04
CA LEU A 429 20.59 4.93 2.57
C LEU A 429 19.41 5.79 2.08
N GLY A 430 18.59 6.30 3.00
CA GLY A 430 17.33 6.98 2.65
C GLY A 430 16.16 6.04 2.34
N LEU A 431 16.38 4.72 2.29
CA LEU A 431 15.37 3.69 1.99
C LEU A 431 14.50 3.24 3.19
N GLY A 432 14.49 4.01 4.29
CA GLY A 432 13.94 3.53 5.56
C GLY A 432 12.45 3.18 5.51
N GLN A 433 11.63 4.07 4.95
CA GLN A 433 10.19 3.85 4.76
C GLN A 433 9.73 4.62 3.53
N HIS A 434 9.05 3.94 2.60
CA HIS A 434 8.57 4.55 1.35
C HIS A 434 7.20 4.02 0.98
N ASP A 435 6.42 4.92 0.39
CA ASP A 435 5.10 4.64 -0.16
C ASP A 435 5.23 4.55 -1.69
N LEU A 436 4.90 3.40 -2.25
CA LEU A 436 4.81 3.17 -3.69
C LEU A 436 3.33 2.99 -4.05
N ALA A 437 2.84 3.82 -4.96
CA ALA A 437 1.55 3.53 -5.57
C ALA A 437 1.66 2.29 -6.45
N LEU A 438 0.58 1.51 -6.52
CA LEU A 438 0.46 0.28 -7.30
C LEU A 438 -0.94 0.25 -7.91
N TYR A 439 -1.04 -0.16 -9.17
CA TYR A 439 -2.32 -0.41 -9.84
C TYR A 439 -2.40 -1.85 -10.30
N THR A 440 -3.55 -2.49 -10.12
CA THR A 440 -3.83 -3.80 -10.75
C THR A 440 -4.37 -3.57 -12.16
N GLU A 441 -3.71 -4.13 -13.17
CA GLU A 441 -4.10 -4.11 -14.57
C GLU A 441 -4.39 -5.54 -15.05
N GLY A 442 -5.65 -5.88 -15.29
CA GLY A 442 -6.05 -7.24 -15.64
C GLY A 442 -6.14 -8.17 -14.42
N PHE A 443 -5.94 -9.48 -14.63
CA PHE A 443 -6.07 -10.50 -13.58
C PHE A 443 -4.89 -10.48 -12.62
N ASP A 444 -3.68 -10.65 -13.17
CA ASP A 444 -2.43 -10.75 -12.45
C ASP A 444 -1.54 -9.51 -12.63
N GLY A 445 -1.77 -8.68 -13.65
CA GLY A 445 -0.89 -7.57 -13.98
C GLY A 445 -0.86 -6.48 -12.91
N LEU A 446 0.35 -5.94 -12.68
CA LEU A 446 0.61 -4.83 -11.79
C LEU A 446 1.34 -3.72 -12.56
N VAL A 447 0.99 -2.47 -12.25
CA VAL A 447 1.65 -1.28 -12.80
C VAL A 447 2.10 -0.39 -11.65
N PHE A 448 3.37 -0.04 -11.66
CA PHE A 448 3.98 0.89 -10.72
C PHE A 448 4.16 2.24 -11.44
N PRO A 449 3.34 3.25 -11.11
CA PRO A 449 3.51 4.58 -11.67
C PRO A 449 4.84 5.19 -11.24
N PRO A 450 5.34 6.20 -12.00
CA PRO A 450 6.53 6.95 -11.63
C PRO A 450 6.45 7.49 -10.19
N THR A 451 7.35 7.02 -9.33
CA THR A 451 7.44 7.39 -7.91
C THR A 451 8.87 7.75 -7.55
N ASP A 452 9.02 8.80 -6.76
CA ASP A 452 10.31 9.30 -6.30
C ASP A 452 10.77 8.53 -5.06
N LEU A 453 11.77 7.67 -5.22
CA LEU A 453 12.47 7.04 -4.11
C LEU A 453 13.64 7.90 -3.67
N ALA A 454 13.70 8.20 -2.37
CA ALA A 454 14.90 8.78 -1.79
C ALA A 454 15.94 7.69 -1.61
N PHE A 455 16.97 7.71 -2.43
CA PHE A 455 18.07 6.77 -2.38
C PHE A 455 19.39 7.54 -2.42
N GLU A 456 20.35 7.13 -1.60
CA GLU A 456 21.66 7.76 -1.49
C GLU A 456 22.76 6.78 -1.96
N PRO A 457 22.87 6.54 -3.28
CA PRO A 457 23.77 5.54 -3.84
C PRO A 457 25.22 5.83 -3.48
N GLY A 458 25.66 7.09 -3.46
CA GLY A 458 27.04 7.41 -3.07
C GLY A 458 27.39 6.96 -1.65
N ARG A 459 26.40 6.90 -0.73
CA ARG A 459 26.61 6.33 0.60
C ARG A 459 26.73 4.82 0.57
N LEU A 460 25.96 4.14 -0.27
CA LEU A 460 26.08 2.70 -0.48
C LEU A 460 27.47 2.33 -1.01
N HIS A 461 28.01 3.14 -1.93
CA HIS A 461 29.35 2.95 -2.50
C HIS A 461 30.45 3.15 -1.47
N LEU A 462 30.38 4.27 -0.73
CA LEU A 462 31.31 4.54 0.36
C LEU A 462 31.29 3.42 1.40
N PHE A 463 30.09 2.94 1.76
CA PHE A 463 29.93 1.83 2.69
C PHE A 463 30.54 0.53 2.16
N ALA A 464 30.21 0.14 0.92
CA ALA A 464 30.78 -1.04 0.28
C ALA A 464 32.31 -0.95 0.22
N PHE A 465 32.84 0.23 -0.12
CA PHE A 465 34.27 0.48 -0.16
C PHE A 465 34.90 0.29 1.23
N THR A 466 34.40 0.99 2.25
CA THR A 466 35.05 0.99 3.56
C THR A 466 34.86 -0.31 4.32
N HIS A 467 33.68 -0.93 4.27
CA HIS A 467 33.36 -2.09 5.09
C HIS A 467 33.60 -3.43 4.38
N VAL A 468 33.52 -3.47 3.05
CA VAL A 468 33.70 -4.72 2.29
C VAL A 468 35.06 -4.73 1.61
N VAL A 469 35.38 -3.73 0.78
CA VAL A 469 36.59 -3.73 -0.06
C VAL A 469 37.85 -3.54 0.77
N LEU A 470 37.90 -2.55 1.68
CA LEU A 470 39.06 -2.35 2.55
C LEU A 470 39.26 -3.56 3.50
N SER A 471 38.19 -4.07 4.09
CA SER A 471 38.23 -5.25 4.96
C SER A 471 38.77 -6.49 4.22
N ALA A 472 38.34 -6.72 2.96
CA ALA A 472 38.83 -7.81 2.13
C ALA A 472 40.34 -7.69 1.80
N ALA A 473 40.88 -6.47 1.80
CA ALA A 473 42.32 -6.23 1.67
C ALA A 473 43.10 -6.38 2.99
N GLY A 474 42.42 -6.69 4.10
CA GLY A 474 43.01 -6.69 5.44
C GLY A 474 43.29 -5.28 5.98
N LEU A 475 42.65 -4.27 5.40
CA LEU A 475 42.67 -2.90 5.87
C LEU A 475 41.46 -2.66 6.79
N GLY A 476 41.56 -1.64 7.63
CA GLY A 476 40.48 -1.29 8.55
C GLY A 476 39.17 -0.89 7.88
N PRO A 477 38.04 -0.93 8.60
CA PRO A 477 36.71 -0.58 8.08
C PRO A 477 36.52 0.94 7.87
N SER A 478 37.59 1.73 7.89
CA SER A 478 37.54 3.18 7.84
C SER A 478 38.63 3.75 6.94
N VAL A 479 38.33 4.89 6.31
CA VAL A 479 39.30 5.68 5.55
C VAL A 479 40.44 6.17 6.47
N ASP A 480 40.19 6.27 7.77
CA ASP A 480 41.19 6.60 8.79
C ASP A 480 42.29 5.55 8.88
N GLU A 481 41.89 4.28 8.88
CA GLU A 481 42.79 3.14 8.89
C GLU A 481 43.47 2.91 7.53
N LEU A 482 42.92 3.49 6.46
CA LEU A 482 43.55 3.52 5.14
C LEU A 482 44.72 4.50 5.08
N PHE A 483 44.52 5.75 5.53
CA PHE A 483 45.54 6.78 5.43
C PHE A 483 46.60 6.71 6.54
N GLY A 484 46.27 6.16 7.71
CA GLY A 484 47.22 6.06 8.83
C GLY A 484 48.52 5.31 8.48
N PRO A 485 48.47 4.13 7.83
CA PRO A 485 49.66 3.44 7.35
C PRO A 485 50.37 4.12 6.18
N MET A 486 49.64 4.89 5.37
CA MET A 486 50.21 5.62 4.22
C MET A 486 51.04 6.82 4.66
N VAL A 487 50.65 7.49 5.76
CA VAL A 487 51.35 8.65 6.31
C VAL A 487 51.85 8.34 7.71
N ASP A 488 53.09 7.85 7.80
CA ASP A 488 53.74 7.63 9.09
C ASP A 488 54.31 8.96 9.62
N CYS A 489 53.42 9.75 10.25
CA CYS A 489 53.79 11.01 10.90
C CYS A 489 54.97 10.80 11.88
N GLY A 490 55.01 9.66 12.58
CA GLY A 490 56.11 9.31 13.47
C GLY A 490 57.46 9.23 12.75
N LYS A 491 57.51 8.59 11.56
CA LYS A 491 58.72 8.54 10.74
C LYS A 491 59.13 9.90 10.21
N ILE A 492 58.18 10.70 9.73
CA ILE A 492 58.45 12.08 9.27
C ILE A 492 59.15 12.88 10.38
N PHE A 493 58.65 12.79 11.62
CA PHE A 493 59.24 13.50 12.76
C PHE A 493 60.53 12.88 13.27
N SER A 494 60.68 11.56 13.20
CA SER A 494 61.94 10.89 13.57
C SER A 494 63.11 11.23 12.64
N GLY A 495 62.82 11.66 11.41
CA GLY A 495 63.80 12.13 10.44
C GLY A 495 64.29 13.56 10.70
N MET A 496 63.63 14.33 11.58
CA MET A 496 64.03 15.71 11.87
C MET A 496 65.40 15.78 12.55
N THR A 497 66.29 16.61 11.99
CA THR A 497 67.60 16.83 12.61
C THR A 497 67.46 17.61 13.91
N PRO A 498 68.39 17.45 14.89
CA PRO A 498 68.39 18.26 16.11
C PRO A 498 68.42 19.76 15.84
N GLN A 499 69.01 20.17 14.71
CA GLN A 499 69.06 21.57 14.25
C GLN A 499 67.68 22.06 13.81
N LEU A 500 66.92 21.26 13.05
CA LEU A 500 65.56 21.59 12.66
C LEU A 500 64.62 21.65 13.88
N VAL A 501 64.75 20.71 14.83
CA VAL A 501 63.97 20.72 16.08
C VAL A 501 64.29 21.96 16.92
N ALA A 502 65.57 22.32 17.07
CA ALA A 502 65.99 23.51 17.79
C ALA A 502 65.52 24.82 17.11
N CYS A 503 65.53 24.82 15.77
CA CYS A 503 65.07 25.91 14.92
C CYS A 503 63.55 26.15 15.07
N LEU A 504 62.75 25.09 15.00
CA LEU A 504 61.30 25.17 15.14
C LEU A 504 60.88 25.55 16.57
N ASN A 505 61.67 25.16 17.58
CA ASN A 505 61.42 25.43 19.00
C ASN A 505 59.98 25.09 19.44
N LYS A 506 59.40 24.05 18.84
CA LYS A 506 58.08 23.52 19.17
C LYS A 506 58.19 22.10 19.72
N PRO A 507 57.30 21.70 20.64
CA PRO A 507 57.27 20.33 21.09
C PRO A 507 56.84 19.41 19.92
N PRO A 508 57.43 18.21 19.78
CA PRO A 508 57.06 17.24 18.75
C PRO A 508 55.55 16.92 18.68
N SER A 509 54.82 17.07 19.78
CA SER A 509 53.37 16.90 19.81
C SER A 509 52.61 17.91 18.95
N GLN A 510 53.06 19.16 18.85
CA GLN A 510 52.41 20.17 18.00
C GLN A 510 52.65 19.91 16.52
N LEU A 511 53.79 19.33 16.18
CA LEU A 511 54.08 18.90 14.82
C LEU A 511 53.24 17.66 14.44
N ALA A 512 53.06 16.71 15.38
CA ALA A 512 52.12 15.61 15.23
C ALA A 512 50.68 16.10 14.99
N GLU A 513 50.22 17.10 15.75
CA GLU A 513 48.91 17.73 15.54
C GLU A 513 48.75 18.32 14.13
N SER A 514 49.79 18.95 13.56
CA SER A 514 49.76 19.45 12.17
C SER A 514 49.71 18.33 11.13
N CYS A 515 50.39 17.20 11.38
CA CYS A 515 50.30 16.02 10.52
C CYS A 515 48.91 15.37 10.58
N ASP A 516 48.33 15.27 11.77
CA ASP A 516 46.95 14.78 11.96
C ASP A 516 45.92 15.72 11.31
N ALA A 517 46.14 17.04 11.35
CA ALA A 517 45.32 18.02 10.64
C ALA A 517 45.42 17.88 9.12
N ALA A 518 46.60 17.59 8.59
CA ALA A 518 46.80 17.31 7.16
C ALA A 518 46.10 16.00 6.75
N LEU A 519 46.20 14.94 7.56
CA LEU A 519 45.45 13.70 7.38
C LEU A 519 43.94 13.94 7.42
N ALA A 520 43.44 14.79 8.33
CA ALA A 520 42.05 15.20 8.37
C ALA A 520 41.62 15.96 7.10
N ALA A 521 42.48 16.82 6.57
CA ALA A 521 42.22 17.53 5.31
C ALA A 521 42.17 16.57 4.11
N MET A 522 43.07 15.57 4.05
CA MET A 522 43.03 14.53 3.02
C MET A 522 41.73 13.73 3.07
N LYS A 523 41.27 13.33 4.27
CA LYS A 523 39.96 12.69 4.46
C LYS A 523 38.84 13.60 3.98
N GLN A 524 38.89 14.88 4.33
CA GLN A 524 37.89 15.85 3.90
C GLN A 524 37.88 16.01 2.37
N THR A 525 39.04 15.97 1.70
CA THR A 525 39.15 15.98 0.24
C THR A 525 38.57 14.71 -0.37
N PHE A 526 38.92 13.54 0.18
CA PHE A 526 38.37 12.25 -0.25
C PHE A 526 36.85 12.24 -0.13
N TYR A 527 36.31 12.46 1.06
CA TYR A 527 34.86 12.56 1.28
C TYR A 527 34.23 13.71 0.51
N GLY A 528 34.95 14.80 0.26
CA GLY A 528 34.49 15.93 -0.53
C GLY A 528 34.28 15.59 -2.01
N LYS A 529 35.04 14.64 -2.56
CA LYS A 529 34.83 14.11 -3.92
C LYS A 529 33.54 13.28 -4.00
N PHE A 530 33.22 12.53 -2.94
CA PHE A 530 31.96 11.76 -2.86
C PHE A 530 30.78 12.56 -2.31
N GLY A 531 31.02 13.70 -1.66
CA GLY A 531 29.98 14.51 -1.01
C GLY A 531 28.80 14.88 -1.93
N PRO A 532 29.04 15.33 -3.17
CA PRO A 532 27.98 15.56 -4.16
C PRO A 532 27.17 14.29 -4.48
N GLN A 533 27.81 13.12 -4.45
CA GLN A 533 27.19 11.83 -4.75
C GLN A 533 26.53 11.17 -3.52
N ALA A 534 26.97 11.55 -2.31
CA ALA A 534 26.48 11.07 -1.03
C ALA A 534 25.31 11.90 -0.46
N GLY A 535 24.92 12.96 -1.19
CA GLY A 535 23.70 13.73 -0.92
C GLY A 535 22.44 12.97 -1.30
N LYS A 536 21.28 13.48 -0.86
CA LYS A 536 19.96 12.92 -1.19
C LYS A 536 19.74 12.97 -2.69
N GLN A 537 19.75 11.82 -3.34
CA GLN A 537 19.35 11.70 -4.74
C GLN A 537 17.89 11.25 -4.80
N VAL A 538 17.20 11.71 -5.83
CA VAL A 538 15.84 11.28 -6.13
C VAL A 538 15.91 10.34 -7.31
N VAL A 539 15.47 9.12 -7.08
CA VAL A 539 15.38 8.08 -8.09
C VAL A 539 13.92 7.93 -8.44
N GLN A 540 13.55 8.36 -9.64
CA GLN A 540 12.19 8.15 -10.11
C GLN A 540 12.11 6.74 -10.68
N VAL A 541 11.36 5.85 -10.03
CA VAL A 541 11.15 4.47 -10.45
C VAL A 541 9.73 4.28 -10.99
N SER A 542 9.58 3.44 -12.00
CA SER A 542 8.30 2.99 -12.54
C SER A 542 8.46 1.59 -13.11
N GLY A 543 7.39 0.83 -13.25
CA GLY A 543 7.55 -0.54 -13.71
C GLY A 543 6.26 -1.30 -13.89
N THR A 544 6.44 -2.58 -14.17
CA THR A 544 5.34 -3.54 -14.26
C THR A 544 5.66 -4.76 -13.41
N GLY A 545 4.61 -5.47 -13.01
CA GLY A 545 4.73 -6.70 -12.24
C GLY A 545 3.57 -7.65 -12.48
N GLN A 546 3.58 -8.73 -11.72
CA GLN A 546 2.55 -9.75 -11.68
C GLN A 546 2.24 -10.10 -10.23
N SER A 547 0.98 -10.44 -9.99
CA SER A 547 0.47 -10.97 -8.74
C SER A 547 0.07 -12.43 -8.93
N PHE A 548 0.25 -13.24 -7.90
CA PHE A 548 0.01 -14.67 -7.91
C PHE A 548 -0.86 -15.04 -6.73
N ASP A 549 -1.90 -15.81 -7.00
CA ASP A 549 -2.82 -16.39 -6.03
C ASP A 549 -2.67 -17.93 -6.05
N ASP A 550 -1.97 -18.44 -5.04
CA ASP A 550 -1.67 -19.85 -4.87
C ASP A 550 -2.86 -20.61 -4.24
N ASP A 551 -3.66 -19.97 -3.40
CA ASP A 551 -4.69 -20.62 -2.57
C ASP A 551 -6.15 -20.39 -3.01
N SER A 552 -6.37 -19.56 -4.04
CA SER A 552 -7.66 -19.30 -4.72
C SER A 552 -8.62 -18.37 -4.01
N ASP A 553 -8.15 -17.56 -3.06
CA ASP A 553 -9.01 -16.66 -2.30
C ASP A 553 -9.19 -15.27 -2.96
N LEU A 554 -8.68 -15.09 -4.19
CA LEU A 554 -8.59 -13.81 -4.92
C LEU A 554 -7.67 -12.80 -4.26
N THR A 555 -6.88 -13.20 -3.27
CA THR A 555 -5.81 -12.38 -2.70
C THR A 555 -4.47 -12.86 -3.22
N ALA A 556 -3.60 -11.92 -3.55
CA ALA A 556 -2.27 -12.29 -4.03
C ALA A 556 -1.45 -12.80 -2.84
N ASN A 557 -1.01 -14.05 -2.89
CA ASN A 557 -0.01 -14.59 -1.96
C ASN A 557 1.39 -14.12 -2.32
N ARG A 558 1.62 -13.77 -3.60
CA ARG A 558 2.92 -13.33 -4.07
C ARG A 558 2.86 -12.21 -5.10
N LEU A 559 3.78 -11.24 -5.03
CA LEU A 559 3.96 -10.20 -6.06
C LEU A 559 5.38 -10.26 -6.62
N GLU A 560 5.55 -10.21 -7.94
CA GLU A 560 6.86 -10.13 -8.62
C GLU A 560 6.85 -8.96 -9.61
N GLY A 561 8.00 -8.37 -9.93
CA GLY A 561 8.04 -7.29 -10.91
C GLY A 561 9.41 -6.66 -11.12
N THR A 562 9.47 -5.71 -12.05
CA THR A 562 10.69 -4.94 -12.34
C THR A 562 10.33 -3.47 -12.33
N LEU A 563 11.02 -2.70 -11.48
CA LEU A 563 10.98 -1.25 -11.48
C LEU A 563 12.24 -0.73 -12.17
N GLU A 564 12.05 -0.06 -13.29
CA GLU A 564 13.10 0.70 -13.95
C GLU A 564 13.04 2.13 -13.44
N GLY A 565 14.19 2.67 -13.06
CA GLY A 565 14.29 4.05 -12.62
C GLY A 565 15.37 4.82 -13.34
N THR A 566 15.15 6.12 -13.44
CA THR A 566 16.19 7.07 -13.80
C THR A 566 16.47 7.94 -12.60
N TRP A 567 17.73 8.04 -12.22
CA TRP A 567 18.11 8.93 -11.13
C TRP A 567 18.46 10.31 -11.67
N THR A 568 18.27 11.34 -10.84
CA THR A 568 18.68 12.69 -11.22
C THR A 568 19.59 13.27 -10.14
N SER A 569 20.73 13.81 -10.58
CA SER A 569 21.63 14.61 -9.76
C SER A 569 21.56 16.05 -10.23
N ASP A 570 21.19 16.98 -9.34
CA ASP A 570 20.99 18.40 -9.67
C ASP A 570 20.03 18.64 -10.85
N GLY A 571 19.03 17.76 -11.03
CA GLY A 571 18.04 17.83 -12.10
C GLY A 571 18.51 17.32 -13.45
N VAL A 572 19.68 16.70 -13.53
CA VAL A 572 20.21 16.04 -14.74
C VAL A 572 20.15 14.53 -14.55
N ALA A 573 19.63 13.81 -15.55
CA ALA A 573 19.64 12.35 -15.56
C ALA A 573 21.09 11.86 -15.59
N ALA A 574 21.50 11.13 -14.56
CA ALA A 574 22.89 10.70 -14.40
C ALA A 574 23.08 9.20 -14.70
N GLY A 575 22.01 8.43 -14.95
CA GLY A 575 22.05 6.96 -14.98
C GLY A 575 20.70 6.28 -14.68
N SER A 576 20.71 4.95 -14.68
CA SER A 576 19.52 4.10 -14.56
C SER A 576 19.66 3.05 -13.47
N VAL A 577 18.57 2.79 -12.76
CA VAL A 577 18.48 1.71 -11.76
C VAL A 577 17.48 0.67 -12.23
N MET A 578 17.76 -0.59 -11.95
CA MET A 578 16.78 -1.67 -12.06
C MET A 578 16.58 -2.26 -10.66
N LEU A 579 15.33 -2.28 -10.21
CA LEU A 579 14.92 -2.94 -8.98
C LEU A 579 14.05 -4.13 -9.36
N GLU A 580 14.54 -5.34 -9.14
CA GLU A 580 13.74 -6.55 -9.30
C GLU A 580 13.04 -6.88 -7.98
N LEU A 581 11.71 -6.92 -7.99
CA LEU A 581 10.89 -7.48 -6.92
C LEU A 581 10.87 -9.00 -7.10
N SER A 582 11.81 -9.70 -6.45
CA SER A 582 12.10 -11.12 -6.70
C SER A 582 11.12 -12.09 -6.02
N ALA A 583 10.22 -11.58 -5.18
CA ALA A 583 8.92 -12.15 -4.77
C ALA A 583 8.56 -11.56 -3.41
N LEU A 584 7.52 -10.74 -3.35
CA LEU A 584 6.84 -10.43 -2.10
C LEU A 584 6.06 -11.67 -1.68
N GLN A 585 6.39 -12.35 -0.57
CA GLN A 585 5.61 -13.50 -0.08
C GLN A 585 4.83 -13.14 1.18
N LYS A 586 3.53 -13.48 1.19
CA LYS A 586 2.57 -13.14 2.27
C LYS A 586 2.70 -14.00 3.52
#